data_AF-A0A286FTX4-F1
#
_entry.id   AF-A0A286FTX4-F1
#
_cell.length_a   1.000
_cell.length_b   1.000
_cell.length_c   1.000
_cell.angle_alpha   90.00
_cell.angle_beta   90.00
_cell.angle_gamma   90.00
#
_symmetry.space_group_name_H-M   'P 1'
#
loop_
_entity.id
_entity.type
_entity.pdbx_description
1 polymer ?
#
loop_
_entity_poly.entity_id
_entity_poly.type
_entity_poly.pdbx_seq_one_letter_code
_entity_poly.pdbx_strand_id
1 'polypeptide(L)'
;MKIRSWSLAAALALTALLLPAQAASAQAAAPSCPDGSVCFWSGDGFGGDYWEWTARSGYRDMPPNLHDNVGSFVASTRACFINWDPVEKRDVFNGDWRSQYSGDFGGRIDGVGAGAC
;
A
#
# COMPACT_ATOMS: atom_id res chain seq x y z
N MET A 1 -5.92 -64.48 -46.36
CA MET A 1 -7.18 -63.84 -45.91
C MET A 1 -6.93 -63.15 -44.58
N LYS A 2 -7.08 -61.81 -44.59
CA LYS A 2 -7.51 -60.85 -43.55
C LYS A 2 -7.19 -61.10 -42.04
N ILE A 3 -6.20 -60.38 -41.47
CA ILE A 3 -6.23 -59.28 -40.44
C ILE A 3 -7.09 -59.52 -39.18
N ARG A 4 -6.70 -59.21 -37.93
CA ARG A 4 -5.91 -58.08 -37.40
C ARG A 4 -5.41 -58.39 -35.97
N SER A 5 -4.12 -58.23 -35.71
CA SER A 5 -3.55 -58.04 -34.37
C SER A 5 -3.74 -56.57 -33.98
N TRP A 6 -4.37 -56.28 -32.85
CA TRP A 6 -4.48 -54.93 -32.31
C TRP A 6 -3.35 -54.68 -31.31
N SER A 7 -2.29 -54.04 -31.80
CA SER A 7 -1.31 -53.35 -30.96
C SER A 7 -1.93 -52.06 -30.45
N LEU A 8 -2.26 -51.97 -29.16
CA LEU A 8 -2.59 -50.71 -28.51
C LEU A 8 -1.27 -49.95 -28.27
N ALA A 9 -0.86 -49.19 -29.28
CA ALA A 9 0.22 -48.23 -29.17
C ALA A 9 -0.27 -46.96 -28.46
N ALA A 10 0.60 -46.44 -27.61
CA ALA A 10 0.44 -45.29 -26.74
C ALA A 10 -0.10 -44.02 -27.44
N ALA A 11 -0.95 -43.28 -26.71
CA ALA A 11 -1.18 -41.87 -26.95
C ALA A 11 -1.08 -41.11 -25.61
N LEU A 12 0.15 -40.80 -25.22
CA LEU A 12 0.46 -39.71 -24.28
C LEU A 12 0.26 -38.40 -25.05
N ALA A 13 -0.79 -37.64 -24.75
CA ALA A 13 -1.01 -36.33 -25.36
C ALA A 13 -1.33 -35.27 -24.31
N LEU A 14 -0.25 -34.56 -23.94
CA LEU A 14 -0.14 -33.14 -23.58
C LEU A 14 -1.39 -32.45 -22.97
N THR A 15 -1.48 -32.44 -21.64
CA THR A 15 -2.08 -31.31 -20.92
C THR A 15 -1.06 -30.17 -20.85
N ALA A 16 -1.08 -29.29 -21.85
CA ALA A 16 -0.32 -28.05 -21.83
C ALA A 16 -0.84 -27.17 -20.69
N LEU A 17 0.04 -26.89 -19.73
CA LEU A 17 -0.18 -26.03 -18.57
C LEU A 17 -0.49 -24.60 -19.04
N LEU A 18 -1.76 -24.20 -18.98
CA LEU A 18 -2.16 -22.79 -19.01
C LEU A 18 -1.79 -22.17 -17.65
N LEU A 19 -0.52 -21.80 -17.48
CA LEU A 19 -0.13 -20.96 -16.35
C LEU A 19 -0.53 -19.52 -16.67
N PRO A 20 -1.38 -18.87 -15.84
CA PRO A 20 -1.61 -17.44 -15.99
C PRO A 20 -0.28 -16.71 -15.79
N ALA A 21 0.14 -15.95 -16.80
CA ALA A 21 1.25 -15.03 -16.66
C ALA A 21 0.84 -13.96 -15.64
N GLN A 22 1.22 -14.14 -14.39
CA GLN A 22 1.11 -13.09 -13.39
C GLN A 22 2.09 -11.99 -13.79
N ALA A 23 1.57 -10.91 -14.39
CA ALA A 23 2.34 -9.70 -14.58
C ALA A 23 2.76 -9.20 -13.20
N ALA A 24 4.05 -9.33 -12.89
CA ALA A 24 4.63 -8.72 -11.70
C ALA A 24 4.55 -7.21 -11.89
N SER A 25 3.56 -6.57 -11.26
CA SER A 25 3.50 -5.11 -11.15
C SER A 25 4.67 -4.67 -10.28
N ALA A 26 5.67 -4.01 -10.87
CA ALA A 26 6.75 -3.40 -10.11
C ALA A 26 6.16 -2.38 -9.13
N GLN A 27 6.23 -2.65 -7.83
CA GLN A 27 5.94 -1.63 -6.83
C GLN A 27 6.90 -0.46 -7.04
N ALA A 28 6.36 0.72 -7.35
CA ALA A 28 7.14 1.94 -7.37
C ALA A 28 7.83 2.11 -6.01
N ALA A 29 9.13 2.39 -6.03
CA ALA A 29 9.87 2.68 -4.81
C ALA A 29 9.29 3.93 -4.13
N ALA A 30 9.14 3.89 -2.81
CA ALA A 30 8.70 5.06 -2.06
C ALA A 30 9.69 6.22 -2.24
N PRO A 31 9.21 7.47 -2.41
CA PRO A 31 10.06 8.64 -2.42
C PRO A 31 10.70 8.84 -1.05
N SER A 32 11.80 9.60 -1.01
CA SER A 32 12.40 10.02 0.26
C SER A 32 11.46 10.96 1.02
N CYS A 33 11.37 10.77 2.34
CA CYS A 33 10.77 11.72 3.27
C CYS A 33 11.85 12.19 4.27
N PRO A 34 11.91 13.48 4.64
CA PRO A 34 12.91 13.98 5.59
C PRO A 34 12.92 13.20 6.91
N ASP A 35 14.11 13.01 7.48
CA ASP A 35 14.26 12.35 8.78
C ASP A 35 13.46 13.06 9.87
N GLY A 36 12.75 12.30 10.69
CA GLY A 36 11.90 12.89 11.73
C GLY A 36 10.52 13.34 11.23
N SER A 37 10.16 13.02 9.99
CA SER A 37 8.91 13.45 9.36
C SER A 37 8.04 12.28 8.87
N VAL A 38 6.77 12.59 8.64
CA VAL A 38 5.86 11.79 7.83
C VAL A 38 5.38 12.67 6.68
N CYS A 39 5.49 12.15 5.47
CA CYS A 39 5.11 12.81 4.25
C CYS A 39 3.80 12.20 3.76
N PHE A 40 2.81 13.04 3.53
CA PHE A 40 1.48 12.66 3.09
C PHE A 40 1.21 13.21 1.70
N TRP A 41 0.47 12.42 0.92
CA TRP A 41 -0.03 12.80 -0.38
C TRP A 41 -1.51 12.49 -0.50
N SER A 42 -2.25 13.37 -1.18
CA SER A 42 -3.69 13.17 -1.37
C SER A 42 -4.01 12.06 -2.37
N GLY A 43 -3.12 11.82 -3.33
CA GLY A 43 -3.26 10.77 -4.33
C GLY A 43 -2.54 9.48 -3.96
N ASP A 44 -2.92 8.40 -4.64
CA ASP A 44 -2.13 7.18 -4.69
C ASP A 44 -0.80 7.46 -5.42
N GLY A 45 0.19 6.58 -5.23
CA GLY A 45 1.48 6.64 -5.89
C GLY A 45 2.31 7.88 -5.56
N PHE A 46 2.08 8.50 -4.40
CA PHE A 46 2.80 9.69 -3.91
C PHE A 46 2.59 10.93 -4.80
N GLY A 47 1.39 11.06 -5.38
CA GLY A 47 0.99 12.19 -6.21
C GLY A 47 -0.09 13.07 -5.58
N GLY A 48 -0.42 14.18 -6.24
CA GLY A 48 -1.41 15.14 -5.74
C GLY A 48 -0.82 16.11 -4.74
N ASP A 49 -1.66 16.62 -3.85
CA ASP A 49 -1.24 17.60 -2.85
C ASP A 49 -0.35 16.95 -1.82
N TYR A 50 0.64 17.71 -1.34
CA TYR A 50 1.68 17.24 -0.43
C TYR A 50 1.62 17.98 0.90
N TRP A 51 1.85 17.24 1.98
CA TRP A 51 2.13 17.83 3.29
C TRP A 51 3.16 17.03 4.07
N GLU A 52 4.10 17.75 4.67
CA GLU A 52 5.06 17.21 5.61
C GLU A 52 4.61 17.52 7.03
N TRP A 53 4.43 16.48 7.84
CA TRP A 53 4.36 16.59 9.28
C TRP A 53 5.72 16.23 9.88
N THR A 54 6.15 16.96 10.92
CA THR A 54 7.40 16.67 11.65
C THR A 54 7.10 16.25 13.09
N ALA A 55 7.82 15.28 13.64
CA ALA A 55 7.59 14.80 15.00
C ALA A 55 7.69 15.90 16.08
N ARG A 56 8.56 16.90 15.86
CA ARG A 56 8.68 18.08 16.72
C ARG A 56 7.43 18.96 16.78
N SER A 57 6.52 18.82 15.82
CA SER A 57 5.26 19.57 15.77
C SER A 57 4.22 19.06 16.76
N GLY A 58 4.46 17.89 17.39
CA GLY A 58 3.47 17.24 18.23
C GLY A 58 2.23 16.83 17.43
N TYR A 59 1.09 16.77 18.10
CA TYR A 59 -0.19 16.51 17.43
C TYR A 59 -0.55 17.65 16.45
N ARG A 60 -1.00 17.28 15.26
CA ARG A 60 -1.60 18.19 14.28
C ARG A 60 -2.76 17.50 13.59
N ASP A 61 -3.85 18.24 13.41
CA ASP A 61 -4.90 17.85 12.48
C ASP A 61 -4.32 17.82 11.05
N MET A 62 -4.87 16.94 10.23
CA MET A 62 -4.61 16.93 8.80
C MET A 62 -5.03 18.27 8.18
N PRO A 63 -4.24 18.81 7.24
CA PRO A 63 -4.70 19.91 6.41
C PRO A 63 -6.03 19.58 5.71
N PRO A 64 -6.88 20.57 5.40
CA PRO A 64 -8.21 20.33 4.86
C PRO A 64 -8.26 19.45 3.59
N ASN A 65 -7.21 19.48 2.77
CA ASN A 65 -7.11 18.69 1.54
C ASN A 65 -6.64 17.24 1.76
N LEU A 66 -6.21 16.89 2.96
CA LEU A 66 -5.73 15.56 3.36
C LEU A 66 -6.57 14.93 4.48
N HIS A 67 -7.41 15.70 5.17
CA HIS A 67 -8.37 15.19 6.13
C HIS A 67 -9.32 14.22 5.42
N ASP A 68 -9.41 12.98 5.91
CA ASP A 68 -10.14 11.87 5.27
C ASP A 68 -9.72 11.57 3.82
N ASN A 69 -8.53 12.02 3.39
CA ASN A 69 -8.16 12.03 1.98
C ASN A 69 -6.66 11.78 1.74
N VAL A 70 -6.01 10.99 2.59
CA VAL A 70 -4.62 10.56 2.36
C VAL A 70 -4.61 9.36 1.43
N GLY A 71 -4.13 9.56 0.20
CA GLY A 71 -3.94 8.49 -0.78
C GLY A 71 -2.66 7.69 -0.60
N SER A 72 -1.59 8.32 -0.09
CA SER A 72 -0.33 7.64 0.16
C SER A 72 0.54 8.36 1.20
N PHE A 73 1.48 7.64 1.81
CA PHE A 73 2.42 8.21 2.78
C PHE A 73 3.77 7.51 2.81
N VAL A 74 4.76 8.20 3.37
CA VAL A 74 6.08 7.68 3.77
C VAL A 74 6.42 8.21 5.16
N ALA A 75 6.82 7.33 6.08
CA ALA A 75 7.20 7.67 7.43
C ALA A 75 8.71 7.46 7.65
N SER A 76 9.41 8.54 7.99
CA SER A 76 10.83 8.53 8.38
C SER A 76 10.99 8.75 9.89
N THR A 77 9.94 8.45 10.66
CA THR A 77 9.88 8.55 12.11
C THR A 77 8.69 7.74 12.64
N ARG A 78 8.62 7.57 13.96
CA ARG A 78 7.46 6.95 14.61
C ARG A 78 6.33 7.97 14.80
N ALA A 79 5.11 7.60 14.45
CA ALA A 79 3.93 8.46 14.55
C ALA A 79 2.68 7.65 14.94
N CYS A 80 1.67 8.38 15.40
CA CYS A 80 0.35 7.86 15.66
C CYS A 80 -0.65 8.53 14.73
N PHE A 81 -1.23 7.77 13.79
CA PHE A 81 -2.34 8.28 12.97
C PHE A 81 -3.64 8.09 13.72
N ILE A 82 -4.54 9.08 13.63
CA ILE A 82 -5.73 9.16 14.46
C ILE A 82 -6.95 9.50 13.60
N ASN A 83 -8.03 8.75 13.80
CA ASN A 83 -9.40 9.09 13.46
C ASN A 83 -10.15 9.34 14.79
N TRP A 84 -11.03 10.32 14.85
CA TRP A 84 -11.78 10.69 16.05
C TRP A 84 -13.22 10.17 16.05
N ASP A 85 -13.81 9.85 14.88
CA ASP A 85 -15.18 9.34 14.81
C ASP A 85 -15.33 8.16 13.82
N PRO A 86 -15.42 6.89 14.32
CA PRO A 86 -15.13 6.50 15.70
C PRO A 86 -13.64 6.64 16.01
N VAL A 87 -13.30 6.80 17.28
CA VAL A 87 -11.89 6.87 17.71
C VAL A 87 -11.16 5.59 17.31
N GLU A 88 -10.22 5.71 16.37
CA GLU A 88 -9.31 4.65 15.93
C GLU A 88 -7.92 5.25 15.83
N LYS A 89 -6.91 4.48 16.25
CA LYS A 89 -5.50 4.90 16.20
C LYS A 89 -4.66 3.81 15.56
N ARG A 90 -3.65 4.21 14.78
CA ARG A 90 -2.70 3.29 14.16
C ARG A 90 -1.28 3.72 14.40
N ASP A 91 -0.50 2.81 14.98
CA ASP A 91 0.95 2.95 15.05
C ASP A 91 1.54 2.97 13.64
N VAL A 92 2.49 3.87 13.45
CA VAL A 92 3.31 3.98 12.24
C VAL A 92 4.77 3.99 12.66
N PHE A 93 5.56 3.13 12.02
CA PHE A 93 6.96 2.94 12.32
C PHE A 93 7.85 3.65 11.30
N ASN A 94 9.10 3.89 11.71
CA ASN A 94 10.11 4.43 10.80
C ASN A 94 10.38 3.42 9.66
N GLY A 95 10.28 3.89 8.42
CA GLY A 95 10.41 3.10 7.19
C GLY A 95 9.07 2.63 6.63
N ASP A 96 7.95 2.83 7.33
CA ASP A 96 6.63 2.47 6.81
C ASP A 96 6.25 3.39 5.64
N TRP A 97 5.64 2.80 4.62
CA TRP A 97 5.04 3.55 3.53
C TRP A 97 3.91 2.76 2.89
N ARG A 98 2.97 3.49 2.29
CA ARG A 98 1.87 2.91 1.49
C ARG A 98 1.67 3.79 0.28
N SER A 99 1.78 3.23 -0.93
CA SER A 99 1.47 3.91 -2.18
C SER A 99 -0.02 3.92 -2.50
N GLN A 100 -0.83 3.11 -1.82
CA GLN A 100 -2.29 3.11 -1.90
C GLN A 100 -2.83 2.96 -0.48
N TYR A 101 -3.47 4.02 0.01
CA TYR A 101 -3.87 4.13 1.42
C TYR A 101 -5.24 4.77 1.63
N SER A 102 -5.77 5.44 0.60
CA SER A 102 -7.11 6.05 0.61
C SER A 102 -8.19 5.05 1.00
N GLY A 103 -8.15 3.83 0.45
CA GLY A 103 -9.11 2.77 0.74
C GLY A 103 -8.97 2.08 2.11
N ASP A 104 -7.97 2.46 2.93
CA ASP A 104 -7.74 1.91 4.27
C ASP A 104 -7.98 2.99 5.35
N PHE A 105 -6.93 3.37 6.09
CA PHE A 105 -7.04 4.38 7.12
C PHE A 105 -6.92 5.78 6.53
N GLY A 106 -6.21 5.94 5.41
CA GLY A 106 -5.98 7.26 4.79
C GLY A 106 -7.25 8.01 4.39
N GLY A 107 -8.31 7.28 4.03
CA GLY A 107 -9.63 7.85 3.76
C GLY A 107 -10.46 8.21 5.01
N ARG A 108 -9.85 8.12 6.20
CA ARG A 108 -10.46 8.48 7.49
C ARG A 108 -9.45 9.02 8.51
N ILE A 109 -8.28 9.51 8.08
CA ILE A 109 -7.32 10.11 9.02
C ILE A 109 -7.72 11.57 9.26
N ASP A 110 -7.89 11.89 10.53
CA ASP A 110 -8.15 13.25 11.00
C ASP A 110 -6.87 13.99 11.40
N GLY A 111 -5.88 13.26 11.93
CA GLY A 111 -4.68 13.85 12.49
C GLY A 111 -3.52 12.89 12.71
N VAL A 112 -2.38 13.47 13.06
CA VAL A 112 -1.12 12.77 13.30
C VAL A 112 -0.44 13.29 14.56
N GLY A 113 0.00 12.37 15.42
CA GLY A 113 0.73 12.65 16.65
C GLY A 113 2.13 12.02 16.66
N ALA A 114 2.98 12.51 17.56
CA ALA A 114 4.34 12.00 17.72
C ALA A 114 4.40 10.76 18.62
N GLY A 115 5.28 9.81 18.27
CA GLY A 115 5.51 8.61 19.06
C GLY A 115 4.52 7.49 18.76
N ALA A 116 4.31 6.61 19.74
CA ALA A 116 3.37 5.50 19.64
C ALA A 116 1.93 5.95 19.90
N CYS A 117 0.97 5.17 19.40
CA CYS A 117 -0.38 5.15 19.93
C CYS A 117 -0.45 4.30 21.21
#